data_AF-X0WTN8-F1
#
_entry.id   AF-X0WTN8-F1
#
_cell.length_a   1.000
_cell.length_b   1.000
_cell.length_c   1.000
_cell.angle_alpha   90.00
_cell.angle_beta   90.00
_cell.angle_gamma   90.00
#
_symmetry.space_group_name_H-M   'P 1'
#
loop_
_entity.id
_entity.type
_entity.pdbx_description
1 polymer ?
#
loop_
_entity_poly.entity_id
_entity_poly.type
_entity_poly.pdbx_seq_one_letter_code
_entity_poly.pdbx_strand_id
1 'polypeptide(L)'
;ILKSDTYPPYDPWFSGGYINYYYYGFLLLGVLVKWLGIVPSIAYNLIIPTVFSLIAMSAFSIGWSLLARNNWRENGSYIHKLPLISGIAAALGMAVLGNLGTARMIYQGFQRLGSPGDVIEGVGVITRFVWAGKGFIQTILGASLPYGLADWYWIPSRAISAPGEVEPITEFPFFTVLYGDPHAHLYAMPLALLGLGWAVSVVLGKVWATNYPDSLHRSIPRVIIGLLLGGLVYGSLRPTNTWDMPTYLAIGVVALG
;
A
#
# COMPACT_ATOMS: atom_id res chain seq x y z
N ILE A 1 15.51 -17.73 2.83
CA ILE A 1 15.82 -16.66 3.82
C ILE A 1 16.28 -17.23 5.15
N LEU A 2 15.39 -17.76 6.00
CA LEU A 2 15.78 -18.19 7.36
C LEU A 2 16.81 -19.34 7.35
N LYS A 3 16.71 -20.26 6.39
CA LYS A 3 17.62 -21.39 6.22
C LYS A 3 18.83 -21.09 5.31
N SER A 4 18.96 -19.88 4.78
CA SER A 4 20.01 -19.54 3.82
C SER A 4 21.24 -19.01 4.54
N ASP A 5 22.42 -19.55 4.22
CA ASP A 5 23.71 -19.18 4.82
C ASP A 5 24.48 -18.13 3.99
N THR A 6 24.18 -18.05 2.70
CA THR A 6 24.71 -17.04 1.77
C THR A 6 23.57 -16.37 1.00
N TYR A 7 23.86 -15.21 0.40
CA TYR A 7 22.92 -14.46 -0.44
C TYR A 7 23.47 -14.34 -1.87
N PRO A 8 22.62 -14.43 -2.92
CA PRO A 8 21.16 -14.60 -2.90
C PRO A 8 20.69 -15.90 -2.21
N PRO A 9 19.50 -15.89 -1.58
CA PRO A 9 19.04 -17.03 -0.79
C PRO A 9 18.76 -18.23 -1.71
N TYR A 10 18.98 -19.45 -1.20
CA TYR A 10 18.66 -20.66 -1.97
C TYR A 10 17.19 -20.67 -2.41
N ASP A 11 16.96 -21.16 -3.63
CA ASP A 11 15.62 -21.35 -4.19
C ASP A 11 15.06 -22.71 -3.72
N PRO A 12 13.93 -22.75 -2.98
CA PRO A 12 13.34 -24.00 -2.51
C PRO A 12 12.67 -24.80 -3.64
N TRP A 13 12.41 -24.18 -4.80
CA TRP A 13 11.71 -24.77 -5.94
C TRP A 13 12.65 -25.12 -7.09
N PHE A 14 13.85 -24.55 -7.13
CA PHE A 14 14.85 -24.82 -8.16
C PHE A 14 16.26 -25.05 -7.57
N SER A 15 16.54 -26.31 -7.21
CA SER A 15 17.81 -26.73 -6.61
C SER A 15 19.01 -26.37 -7.47
N GLY A 16 20.00 -25.68 -6.89
CA GLY A 16 21.20 -25.20 -7.59
C GLY A 16 21.00 -23.93 -8.42
N GLY A 17 19.76 -23.46 -8.56
CA GLY A 17 19.43 -22.18 -9.18
C GLY A 17 19.45 -21.01 -8.20
N TYR A 18 19.15 -19.82 -8.72
CA TYR A 18 18.97 -18.60 -7.94
C TYR A 18 17.50 -18.21 -7.92
N ILE A 19 17.05 -17.68 -6.78
CA ILE A 19 15.68 -17.16 -6.65
C ILE A 19 15.55 -15.84 -7.43
N ASN A 20 14.70 -15.82 -8.45
CA ASN A 20 14.39 -14.62 -9.23
C ASN A 20 13.17 -13.89 -8.64
N TYR A 21 13.26 -13.49 -7.38
CA TYR A 21 12.18 -12.80 -6.66
C TYR A 21 12.73 -11.79 -5.65
N TYR A 22 11.97 -10.73 -5.37
CA TYR A 22 12.39 -9.74 -4.38
C TYR A 22 12.34 -10.34 -2.97
N TYR A 23 13.48 -10.36 -2.29
CA TYR A 23 13.61 -11.03 -1.00
C TYR A 23 14.01 -10.11 0.15
N TYR A 24 14.32 -8.83 -0.11
CA TYR A 24 14.84 -7.94 0.94
C TYR A 24 13.83 -7.66 2.05
N GLY A 25 12.55 -7.50 1.73
CA GLY A 25 11.49 -7.36 2.73
C GLY A 25 11.40 -8.57 3.67
N PHE A 26 11.49 -9.78 3.09
CA PHE A 26 11.56 -11.02 3.85
C PHE A 26 12.85 -11.12 4.67
N LEU A 27 13.97 -10.60 4.17
CA LEU A 27 15.24 -10.56 4.88
C LEU A 27 15.15 -9.66 6.12
N LEU A 28 14.60 -8.45 6.00
CA LEU A 28 14.44 -7.52 7.12
C LEU A 28 13.73 -8.18 8.30
N LEU A 29 12.61 -8.83 8.03
CA LEU A 29 11.84 -9.53 9.07
C LEU A 29 12.52 -10.83 9.49
N GLY A 30 13.13 -11.55 8.56
CA GLY A 30 13.87 -12.78 8.84
C GLY A 30 15.05 -12.58 9.81
N VAL A 31 15.71 -11.42 9.74
CA VAL A 31 16.74 -11.03 10.72
C VAL A 31 16.14 -10.89 12.11
N LEU A 32 14.97 -10.26 12.25
CA LEU A 32 14.28 -10.15 13.54
C LEU A 32 13.87 -11.52 14.08
N VAL A 33 13.38 -12.42 13.23
CA VAL A 33 13.03 -13.80 13.62
C VAL A 33 14.24 -14.54 14.15
N LYS A 34 15.38 -14.48 13.44
CA LYS A 34 16.63 -15.12 13.88
C LYS A 34 17.14 -14.51 15.18
N TRP A 35 17.11 -13.18 15.29
CA TRP A 35 17.63 -12.46 16.45
C TRP A 35 16.83 -12.75 17.72
N LEU A 36 15.50 -12.82 17.61
CA LEU A 36 14.61 -13.15 18.72
C LEU A 36 14.52 -14.66 19.01
N GLY A 37 15.12 -15.52 18.16
CA GLY A 37 15.09 -16.97 18.34
C GLY A 37 13.70 -17.59 18.22
N ILE A 38 12.77 -16.95 17.51
CA ILE A 38 11.37 -17.41 17.42
C ILE A 38 11.26 -18.51 16.36
N VAL A 39 10.50 -19.56 16.67
CA VAL A 39 10.20 -20.63 15.71
C VAL A 39 9.49 -20.05 14.48
N PRO A 40 9.91 -20.37 13.23
CA PRO A 40 9.39 -19.73 12.02
C PRO A 40 7.86 -19.76 11.87
N SER A 41 7.20 -20.85 12.27
CA SER A 41 5.75 -20.98 12.20
C SER A 41 5.02 -19.99 13.12
N ILE A 42 5.58 -19.70 14.29
CA ILE A 42 5.05 -18.71 15.22
C ILE A 42 5.36 -17.30 14.69
N ALA A 43 6.61 -17.08 14.27
CA ALA A 43 7.04 -15.79 13.74
C ALA A 43 6.21 -15.35 12.53
N TYR A 44 5.87 -16.27 11.63
CA TYR A 44 5.02 -16.00 10.48
C TYR A 44 3.66 -15.40 10.87
N ASN A 45 3.00 -16.01 11.86
CA ASN A 45 1.71 -15.55 12.39
C ASN A 45 1.79 -14.21 13.14
N LEU A 46 2.97 -13.80 13.60
CA LEU A 46 3.21 -12.50 14.22
C LEU A 46 3.58 -11.42 13.19
N ILE A 47 4.34 -11.79 12.16
CA ILE A 47 4.80 -10.89 11.11
C ILE A 47 3.62 -10.30 10.34
N ILE A 48 2.66 -11.13 9.92
CA ILE A 48 1.51 -10.70 9.12
C ILE A 48 0.73 -9.55 9.80
N PRO A 49 0.22 -9.69 11.05
CA PRO A 49 -0.48 -8.60 11.71
C PRO A 49 0.44 -7.42 12.07
N THR A 50 1.73 -7.66 12.29
CA THR A 50 2.71 -6.57 12.53
C THR A 50 2.84 -5.68 11.29
N VAL A 51 3.06 -6.28 10.11
CA VAL A 51 3.17 -5.53 8.85
C VAL A 51 1.87 -4.82 8.52
N PHE A 52 0.72 -5.48 8.72
CA PHE A 52 -0.59 -4.85 8.54
C PHE A 52 -0.79 -3.63 9.46
N SER A 53 -0.38 -3.75 10.72
CA SER A 53 -0.43 -2.65 11.69
C SER A 53 0.49 -1.50 11.28
N LEU A 54 1.71 -1.78 10.80
CA LEU A 54 2.62 -0.76 10.29
C LEU A 54 2.03 0.00 9.09
N ILE A 55 1.36 -0.70 8.17
CA ILE A 55 0.65 -0.08 7.04
C ILE A 55 -0.44 0.86 7.56
N ALA A 56 -1.32 0.37 8.43
CA ALA A 56 -2.42 1.16 8.98
C ALA A 56 -1.93 2.38 9.79
N MET A 57 -0.92 2.19 10.65
CA MET A 57 -0.34 3.27 11.46
C MET A 57 0.37 4.32 10.61
N SER A 58 1.08 3.91 9.56
CA SER A 58 1.78 4.84 8.68
C SER A 58 0.78 5.67 7.87
N ALA A 59 -0.25 5.03 7.30
CA ALA A 59 -1.33 5.71 6.60
C ALA A 59 -2.11 6.68 7.52
N PHE A 60 -2.42 6.24 8.75
CA PHE A 60 -3.02 7.11 9.77
C PHE A 60 -2.17 8.35 10.02
N SER A 61 -0.88 8.16 10.25
CA SER A 61 0.06 9.24 10.59
C SER A 61 0.17 10.27 9.47
N ILE A 62 0.16 9.81 8.22
CA ILE A 62 0.16 10.69 7.03
C ILE A 62 -1.14 11.48 6.96
N GLY A 63 -2.30 10.81 6.98
CA GLY A 63 -3.61 11.47 6.90
C GLY A 63 -3.81 12.49 8.03
N TRP A 64 -3.46 12.11 9.25
CA TRP A 64 -3.48 13.01 10.40
C TRP A 64 -2.58 14.23 10.18
N SER A 65 -1.34 14.02 9.73
CA SER A 65 -0.33 15.09 9.59
C SER A 65 -0.73 16.14 8.56
N LEU A 66 -1.45 15.76 7.51
CA LEU A 66 -1.93 16.69 6.48
C LEU A 66 -2.92 17.73 7.04
N LEU A 67 -3.82 17.32 7.92
CA LEU A 67 -4.85 18.22 8.47
C LEU A 67 -4.50 18.81 9.85
N ALA A 68 -3.57 18.18 10.58
CA ALA A 68 -3.16 18.67 11.89
C ALA A 68 -2.36 20.00 11.83
N ARG A 69 -1.81 20.36 10.67
CA ARG A 69 -0.97 21.57 10.50
C ARG A 69 -1.69 22.87 10.89
N ASN A 70 -2.99 22.99 10.60
CA ASN A 70 -3.74 24.22 10.85
C ASN A 70 -4.18 24.39 12.31
N ASN A 71 -4.24 23.30 13.09
CA ASN A 71 -4.91 23.31 14.39
C ASN A 71 -3.96 23.39 15.59
N TRP A 72 -2.65 23.19 15.38
CA TRP A 72 -1.68 23.21 16.48
C TRP A 72 -1.39 24.61 17.05
N ARG A 73 -1.86 25.67 16.37
CA ARG A 73 -1.71 27.06 16.81
C ARG A 73 -2.88 27.58 17.65
N GLU A 74 -4.01 26.88 17.70
CA GLU A 74 -5.19 27.32 18.44
C GLU A 74 -5.60 26.29 19.50
N ASN A 75 -5.30 26.62 20.75
CA ASN A 75 -5.97 26.18 21.99
C ASN A 75 -6.14 24.67 22.26
N GLY A 76 -5.34 24.18 23.23
CA GLY A 76 -5.72 23.30 24.33
C GLY A 76 -6.36 21.93 24.02
N SER A 77 -5.68 20.85 24.41
CA SER A 77 -6.11 19.48 24.81
C SER A 77 -7.35 18.77 24.20
N TYR A 78 -8.03 19.30 23.19
CA TYR A 78 -9.13 18.62 22.51
C TYR A 78 -8.57 17.84 21.32
N ILE A 79 -8.88 16.54 21.24
CA ILE A 79 -8.60 15.73 20.05
C ILE A 79 -9.35 16.39 18.88
N HIS A 80 -8.61 16.99 17.95
CA HIS A 80 -9.21 17.60 16.77
C HIS A 80 -9.90 16.51 15.95
N LYS A 81 -11.23 16.59 15.85
CA LYS A 81 -12.06 15.57 15.17
C LYS A 81 -11.65 15.37 13.72
N LEU A 82 -11.28 16.45 13.01
CA LEU A 82 -10.99 16.40 11.58
C LEU A 82 -9.67 15.67 11.24
N PRO A 83 -8.51 15.96 11.88
CA PRO A 83 -7.30 15.13 11.76
C PRO A 83 -7.52 13.67 12.14
N LEU A 84 -8.32 13.40 13.18
CA LEU A 84 -8.64 12.02 13.57
C LEU A 84 -9.40 11.28 12.48
N ILE A 85 -10.47 11.89 11.96
CA ILE A 85 -11.26 11.31 10.87
C ILE A 85 -10.38 11.10 9.63
N SER A 86 -9.51 12.06 9.30
CA SER A 86 -8.60 11.90 8.17
C SER A 86 -7.57 10.79 8.35
N GLY A 87 -7.00 10.65 9.55
CA GLY A 87 -6.11 9.53 9.86
C GLY A 87 -6.83 8.19 9.78
N ILE A 88 -8.02 8.07 10.38
CA ILE A 88 -8.82 6.83 10.32
C ILE A 88 -9.20 6.50 8.87
N ALA A 89 -9.66 7.49 8.10
CA ALA A 89 -10.02 7.31 6.70
C ALA A 89 -8.82 6.88 5.85
N ALA A 90 -7.63 7.46 6.07
CA ALA A 90 -6.41 7.05 5.39
C ALA A 90 -5.99 5.62 5.76
N ALA A 91 -6.08 5.25 7.04
CA ALA A 91 -5.78 3.90 7.51
C ALA A 91 -6.73 2.85 6.92
N LEU A 92 -8.06 3.09 6.97
CA LEU A 92 -9.06 2.19 6.38
C LEU A 92 -8.94 2.15 4.86
N GLY A 93 -8.73 3.30 4.22
CA GLY A 93 -8.51 3.40 2.79
C GLY A 93 -7.33 2.55 2.32
N MET A 94 -6.19 2.71 2.99
CA MET A 94 -4.96 1.99 2.65
C MET A 94 -5.03 0.51 3.02
N ALA A 95 -5.38 0.18 4.27
CA ALA A 95 -5.26 -1.17 4.80
C ALA A 95 -6.43 -2.07 4.41
N VAL A 96 -7.66 -1.54 4.32
CA VAL A 96 -8.89 -2.34 4.17
C VAL A 96 -9.52 -2.17 2.78
N LEU A 97 -9.78 -0.93 2.36
CA LEU A 97 -10.56 -0.65 1.14
C LEU A 97 -9.73 -0.82 -0.16
N GLY A 98 -8.42 -0.64 -0.09
CA GLY A 98 -7.49 -1.11 -1.11
C GLY A 98 -7.65 -0.47 -2.49
N ASN A 99 -7.36 -1.26 -3.53
CA ASN A 99 -7.17 -0.84 -4.93
C ASN A 99 -8.45 -0.45 -5.71
N LEU A 100 -9.57 -0.18 -5.02
CA LEU A 100 -10.89 0.10 -5.63
C LEU A 100 -11.41 -1.01 -6.57
N GLY A 101 -10.79 -2.20 -6.58
CA GLY A 101 -11.15 -3.32 -7.45
C GLY A 101 -12.58 -3.80 -7.20
N THR A 102 -13.04 -3.78 -5.95
CA THR A 102 -14.43 -4.13 -5.60
C THR A 102 -15.43 -3.12 -6.17
N ALA A 103 -15.13 -1.82 -6.16
CA ALA A 103 -15.99 -0.81 -6.77
C ALA A 103 -16.08 -1.00 -8.28
N ARG A 104 -14.93 -1.29 -8.94
CA ARG A 104 -14.90 -1.62 -10.37
C ARG A 104 -15.70 -2.89 -10.67
N MET A 105 -15.55 -3.93 -9.86
CA MET A 105 -16.28 -5.19 -9.98
C MET A 105 -17.80 -4.96 -9.87
N ILE A 106 -18.27 -4.22 -8.87
CA ILE A 106 -19.70 -3.89 -8.71
C ILE A 106 -20.22 -3.14 -9.94
N TYR A 107 -19.47 -2.13 -10.41
CA TYR A 107 -19.83 -1.36 -11.60
C TYR A 107 -19.93 -2.25 -12.85
N GLN A 108 -18.97 -3.15 -13.06
CA GLN A 108 -18.99 -4.11 -14.16
C GLN A 108 -20.13 -5.14 -14.02
N GLY A 109 -20.46 -5.53 -12.79
CA GLY A 109 -21.61 -6.40 -12.51
C GLY A 109 -22.92 -5.78 -12.94
N PHE A 110 -23.12 -4.48 -12.67
CA PHE A 110 -24.28 -3.75 -13.19
C PHE A 110 -24.31 -3.72 -14.72
N GLN A 111 -23.16 -3.52 -15.37
CA GLN A 111 -23.10 -3.55 -16.84
C GLN A 111 -23.50 -4.90 -17.42
N ARG A 112 -23.02 -5.99 -16.83
CA ARG A 112 -23.35 -7.37 -17.25
C ARG A 112 -24.84 -7.71 -17.05
N LEU A 113 -25.47 -7.16 -16.02
CA LEU A 113 -26.92 -7.31 -15.82
C LEU A 113 -27.72 -6.49 -16.85
N GLY A 114 -27.31 -5.23 -17.08
CA GLY A 114 -27.98 -4.33 -18.02
C GLY A 114 -27.87 -4.73 -19.49
N SER A 115 -26.86 -5.53 -19.84
CA SER A 115 -26.65 -6.11 -21.17
C SER A 115 -26.02 -7.51 -21.07
N PRO A 116 -26.84 -8.57 -20.84
CA PRO A 116 -26.33 -9.93 -20.69
C PRO A 116 -25.68 -10.44 -21.99
N GLY A 117 -24.43 -10.91 -21.91
CA GLY A 117 -23.70 -11.52 -23.03
C GLY A 117 -22.87 -10.55 -23.88
N ASP A 118 -22.98 -9.25 -23.65
CA ASP A 118 -22.17 -8.26 -24.38
C ASP A 118 -20.76 -8.10 -23.78
N VAL A 119 -19.79 -7.93 -24.67
CA VAL A 119 -18.40 -7.64 -24.30
C VAL A 119 -18.30 -6.17 -23.89
N ILE A 120 -17.86 -5.90 -22.65
CA ILE A 120 -17.72 -4.53 -22.12
C ILE A 120 -16.56 -3.78 -22.78
N GLU A 121 -15.51 -4.51 -23.17
CA GLU A 121 -14.31 -3.95 -23.81
C GLU A 121 -14.65 -3.31 -25.16
N GLY A 122 -14.06 -2.15 -25.45
CA GLY A 122 -14.32 -1.40 -26.69
C GLY A 122 -15.63 -0.61 -26.76
N VAL A 123 -16.56 -0.79 -25.82
CA VAL A 123 -17.85 -0.07 -25.82
C VAL A 123 -17.69 1.39 -25.37
N GLY A 124 -18.43 2.30 -26.02
CA GLY A 124 -18.48 3.73 -25.68
C GLY A 124 -18.90 4.00 -24.23
N VAL A 125 -18.34 5.05 -23.64
CA VAL A 125 -18.52 5.40 -22.21
C VAL A 125 -19.99 5.64 -21.86
N ILE A 126 -20.76 6.29 -22.73
CA ILE A 126 -22.19 6.56 -22.51
C ILE A 126 -22.98 5.26 -22.41
N THR A 127 -22.77 4.34 -23.36
CA THR A 127 -23.44 3.03 -23.38
C THR A 127 -23.13 2.23 -22.12
N ARG A 128 -21.86 2.26 -21.67
CA ARG A 128 -21.42 1.65 -20.41
C ARG A 128 -22.18 2.19 -19.19
N PHE A 129 -22.45 3.50 -19.13
CA PHE A 129 -23.26 4.09 -18.06
C PHE A 129 -24.74 3.71 -18.17
N VAL A 130 -25.30 3.65 -19.38
CA VAL A 130 -26.68 3.21 -19.59
C VAL A 130 -26.87 1.77 -19.14
N TRP A 131 -25.95 0.86 -19.50
CA TRP A 131 -25.98 -0.53 -19.05
C TRP A 131 -25.84 -0.64 -17.54
N ALA A 132 -24.90 0.09 -16.93
CA ALA A 132 -24.76 0.12 -15.47
C ALA A 132 -26.04 0.63 -14.78
N GLY A 133 -26.68 1.68 -15.32
CA GLY A 133 -27.95 2.19 -14.79
C GLY A 133 -29.08 1.15 -14.86
N LYS A 134 -29.22 0.46 -16.01
CA LYS A 134 -30.20 -0.63 -16.17
C LYS A 134 -29.96 -1.76 -15.17
N GLY A 135 -28.73 -2.25 -15.06
CA GLY A 135 -28.41 -3.34 -14.13
C GLY A 135 -28.52 -2.95 -12.66
N PHE A 136 -28.23 -1.69 -12.31
CA PHE A 136 -28.49 -1.16 -10.97
C PHE A 136 -29.98 -1.21 -10.62
N ILE A 137 -30.85 -0.75 -11.53
CA ILE A 137 -32.31 -0.84 -11.34
C ILE A 137 -32.74 -2.30 -11.18
N GLN A 138 -32.25 -3.20 -12.03
CA GLN A 138 -32.54 -4.64 -11.90
C GLN A 138 -32.09 -5.21 -10.55
N THR A 139 -30.95 -4.75 -10.04
CA THR A 139 -30.44 -5.18 -8.71
C THR A 139 -31.38 -4.72 -7.59
N ILE A 140 -31.88 -3.47 -7.65
CA ILE A 140 -32.90 -2.97 -6.72
C ILE A 140 -34.20 -3.79 -6.82
N LEU A 141 -34.57 -4.21 -8.02
CA LEU A 141 -35.75 -5.07 -8.27
C LEU A 141 -35.54 -6.54 -7.86
N GLY A 142 -34.37 -6.90 -7.32
CA GLY A 142 -34.10 -8.22 -6.74
C GLY A 142 -33.17 -9.12 -7.57
N ALA A 143 -32.61 -8.64 -8.68
CA ALA A 143 -31.59 -9.39 -9.41
C ALA A 143 -30.28 -9.44 -8.60
N SER A 144 -29.63 -10.60 -8.55
CA SER A 144 -28.29 -10.74 -7.97
C SER A 144 -27.22 -10.35 -8.97
N LEU A 145 -26.12 -9.74 -8.50
CA LEU A 145 -24.93 -9.54 -9.32
C LEU A 145 -24.39 -10.90 -9.82
N PRO A 146 -23.83 -10.96 -11.04
CA PRO A 146 -23.38 -12.20 -11.67
C PRO A 146 -22.00 -12.63 -11.14
N TYR A 147 -21.87 -12.76 -9.82
CA TYR A 147 -20.62 -13.09 -9.12
C TYR A 147 -20.86 -14.13 -8.03
N GLY A 148 -19.99 -15.13 -7.97
CA GLY A 148 -19.94 -16.09 -6.87
C GLY A 148 -19.31 -15.49 -5.62
N LEU A 149 -19.41 -16.19 -4.48
CA LEU A 149 -18.83 -15.71 -3.21
C LEU A 149 -17.30 -15.53 -3.28
N ALA A 150 -16.60 -16.39 -4.01
CA ALA A 150 -15.13 -16.31 -4.17
C ALA A 150 -14.69 -15.08 -4.99
N ASP A 151 -15.54 -14.62 -5.92
CA ASP A 151 -15.23 -13.51 -6.83
C ASP A 151 -15.03 -12.18 -6.09
N TRP A 152 -15.72 -12.00 -4.96
CA TRP A 152 -15.66 -10.80 -4.13
C TRP A 152 -14.25 -10.51 -3.57
N TYR A 153 -13.41 -11.54 -3.48
CA TYR A 153 -12.02 -11.41 -3.05
C TYR A 153 -11.05 -11.64 -4.20
N TRP A 154 -11.35 -12.59 -5.09
CA TRP A 154 -10.45 -12.95 -6.19
C TRP A 154 -10.40 -11.87 -7.27
N ILE A 155 -11.54 -11.39 -7.79
CA ILE A 155 -11.54 -10.40 -8.88
C ILE A 155 -10.88 -9.09 -8.45
N PRO A 156 -11.15 -8.52 -7.26
CA PRO A 156 -10.46 -7.31 -6.82
C PRO A 156 -8.96 -7.50 -6.58
N SER A 157 -8.48 -8.73 -6.35
CA SER A 157 -7.05 -9.04 -6.21
C SER A 157 -6.29 -9.08 -7.55
N ARG A 158 -7.01 -8.97 -8.68
CA ARG A 158 -6.51 -8.98 -10.06
C ARG A 158 -7.02 -7.75 -10.81
N ALA A 159 -6.77 -6.57 -10.25
CA ALA A 159 -7.25 -5.29 -10.77
C ALA A 159 -6.67 -4.93 -12.15
N ILE A 160 -5.48 -5.43 -12.48
CA ILE A 160 -4.84 -5.23 -13.78
C ILE A 160 -4.95 -6.52 -14.58
N SER A 161 -5.65 -6.45 -15.72
CA SER A 161 -5.76 -7.56 -16.65
C SER A 161 -4.54 -7.59 -17.58
N ALA A 162 -3.96 -8.76 -17.81
CA ALA A 162 -2.88 -8.96 -18.79
C ALA A 162 -3.34 -9.96 -19.85
N PRO A 163 -3.90 -9.49 -20.99
CA PRO A 163 -4.37 -10.38 -22.05
C PRO A 163 -3.23 -11.23 -22.60
N GLY A 164 -3.40 -12.55 -22.58
CA GLY A 164 -2.40 -13.50 -23.11
C GLY A 164 -1.29 -13.90 -22.14
N GLU A 165 -1.30 -13.37 -20.91
CA GLU A 165 -0.35 -13.72 -19.85
C GLU A 165 -1.09 -14.17 -18.57
N VAL A 166 -0.33 -14.65 -17.59
CA VAL A 166 -0.88 -14.91 -16.25
C VAL A 166 -1.25 -13.57 -15.62
N GLU A 167 -2.47 -13.44 -15.09
CA GLU A 167 -2.94 -12.20 -14.48
C GLU A 167 -1.98 -11.71 -13.37
N PRO A 168 -1.51 -10.46 -13.45
CA PRO A 168 -0.66 -9.87 -12.42
C PRO A 168 -1.35 -9.88 -11.05
N ILE A 169 -0.61 -10.36 -10.06
CA ILE A 169 -1.01 -10.30 -8.66
C ILE A 169 -1.00 -8.83 -8.22
N THR A 170 -2.18 -8.25 -8.04
CA THR A 170 -2.39 -6.83 -7.69
C THR A 170 -3.23 -6.70 -6.43
N GLU A 171 -2.86 -7.51 -5.45
CA GLU A 171 -3.56 -7.66 -4.18
C GLU A 171 -3.49 -6.39 -3.33
N PHE A 172 -4.60 -6.10 -2.64
CA PHE A 172 -4.65 -5.07 -1.61
C PHE A 172 -4.28 -5.67 -0.24
N PRO A 173 -3.77 -4.88 0.72
CA PRO A 173 -3.19 -5.42 1.97
C PRO A 173 -4.09 -6.39 2.71
N PHE A 174 -5.39 -6.08 2.80
CA PHE A 174 -6.35 -6.92 3.50
C PHE A 174 -6.49 -8.32 2.88
N PHE A 175 -6.45 -8.45 1.56
CA PHE A 175 -6.46 -9.76 0.89
C PHE A 175 -5.28 -10.61 1.37
N THR A 176 -4.07 -10.07 1.22
CA THR A 176 -2.82 -10.76 1.53
C THR A 176 -2.75 -11.17 3.00
N VAL A 177 -3.27 -10.34 3.90
CA VAL A 177 -3.33 -10.61 5.35
C VAL A 177 -4.39 -11.65 5.70
N LEU A 178 -5.57 -11.59 5.06
CA LEU A 178 -6.65 -12.54 5.29
C LEU A 178 -6.26 -13.97 4.87
N TYR A 179 -5.60 -14.10 3.71
CA TYR A 179 -5.15 -15.39 3.19
C TYR A 179 -3.76 -15.81 3.70
N GLY A 180 -3.05 -14.90 4.37
CA GLY A 180 -1.71 -15.14 4.89
C GLY A 180 -0.71 -15.49 3.81
N ASP A 181 -0.68 -14.73 2.72
CA ASP A 181 0.18 -14.98 1.55
C ASP A 181 1.06 -13.77 1.20
N PRO A 182 2.01 -13.39 2.09
CA PRO A 182 2.74 -12.13 1.99
C PRO A 182 3.76 -12.14 0.85
N HIS A 183 3.45 -11.37 -0.19
CA HIS A 183 4.32 -11.11 -1.33
C HIS A 183 5.32 -9.97 -1.06
N ALA A 184 6.30 -9.80 -1.94
CA ALA A 184 7.30 -8.74 -1.87
C ALA A 184 6.68 -7.33 -1.73
N HIS A 185 5.60 -7.06 -2.47
CA HIS A 185 4.92 -5.77 -2.42
C HIS A 185 4.27 -5.50 -1.06
N LEU A 186 3.83 -6.52 -0.31
CA LEU A 186 3.31 -6.34 1.05
C LEU A 186 4.37 -5.76 1.98
N TYR A 187 5.59 -6.29 1.91
CA TYR A 187 6.71 -5.82 2.72
C TYR A 187 7.27 -4.48 2.24
N ALA A 188 7.07 -4.13 0.96
CA ALA A 188 7.43 -2.82 0.45
C ALA A 188 6.51 -1.73 1.01
N MET A 189 5.22 -2.00 1.25
CA MET A 189 4.25 -0.97 1.64
C MET A 189 4.60 -0.17 2.90
N PRO A 190 5.07 -0.76 4.02
CA PRO A 190 5.54 0.03 5.16
C PRO A 190 6.68 0.99 4.79
N LEU A 191 7.64 0.56 3.97
CA LEU A 191 8.74 1.40 3.50
C LEU A 191 8.25 2.49 2.56
N ALA A 192 7.30 2.16 1.70
CA ALA A 192 6.70 3.07 0.74
C ALA A 192 5.92 4.18 1.45
N LEU A 193 5.09 3.81 2.44
CA LEU A 193 4.39 4.76 3.31
C LEU A 193 5.35 5.57 4.17
N LEU A 194 6.44 4.99 4.65
CA LEU A 194 7.49 5.75 5.34
C LEU A 194 8.12 6.79 4.41
N GLY A 195 8.37 6.44 3.14
CA GLY A 195 8.86 7.38 2.12
C GLY A 195 7.85 8.49 1.83
N LEU A 196 6.57 8.16 1.73
CA LEU A 196 5.50 9.15 1.58
C LEU A 196 5.40 10.07 2.81
N GLY A 197 5.50 9.51 4.02
CA GLY A 197 5.54 10.27 5.27
C GLY A 197 6.74 11.21 5.34
N TRP A 198 7.90 10.75 4.85
CA TRP A 198 9.07 11.59 4.68
C TRP A 198 8.79 12.76 3.70
N ALA A 199 8.25 12.48 2.51
CA ALA A 199 7.90 13.51 1.53
C ALA A 199 6.92 14.55 2.12
N VAL A 200 5.88 14.09 2.81
CA VAL A 200 4.94 14.97 3.52
C VAL A 200 5.66 15.80 4.59
N SER A 201 6.61 15.22 5.33
CA SER A 201 7.38 15.96 6.33
C SER A 201 8.27 17.06 5.73
N VAL A 202 8.81 16.83 4.53
CA VAL A 202 9.59 17.81 3.75
C VAL A 202 8.67 18.94 3.29
N VAL A 203 7.55 18.62 2.63
CA VAL A 203 6.57 19.60 2.11
C VAL A 203 5.93 20.44 3.21
N LEU A 204 5.58 19.83 4.34
CA LEU A 204 5.01 20.57 5.48
C LEU A 204 6.06 21.41 6.22
N GLY A 205 7.31 21.43 5.75
CA GLY A 205 8.39 22.21 6.32
C GLY A 205 8.86 21.70 7.68
N LYS A 206 8.46 20.49 8.11
CA LYS A 206 8.87 19.93 9.42
C LYS A 206 10.31 19.41 9.43
N VAL A 207 10.83 19.01 8.28
CA VAL A 207 12.27 18.72 8.12
C VAL A 207 13.10 20.00 8.16
N TRP A 208 12.53 21.09 7.63
CA TRP A 208 13.20 22.37 7.39
C TRP A 208 12.92 23.45 8.43
N ALA A 209 12.02 23.20 9.39
CA ALA A 209 11.37 24.23 10.20
C ALA A 209 12.37 25.18 10.87
N THR A 210 12.53 26.34 10.23
CA THR A 210 13.24 27.55 10.62
C THR A 210 12.44 28.42 11.60
N ASN A 211 11.31 27.92 12.13
CA ASN A 211 10.44 28.65 13.04
C ASN A 211 10.98 28.77 14.48
N TYR A 212 12.18 28.27 14.75
CA TYR A 212 12.92 28.59 15.97
C TYR A 212 14.02 29.60 15.63
N PRO A 213 14.18 30.69 16.39
CA PRO A 213 15.25 31.69 16.20
C PRO A 213 16.61 31.14 16.64
N ASP A 214 16.96 29.92 16.23
CA ASP A 214 18.19 29.23 16.60
C ASP A 214 19.06 29.01 15.36
N SER A 215 20.23 29.65 15.41
CA SER A 215 21.37 29.66 14.48
C SER A 215 21.37 28.62 13.34
N LEU A 216 21.71 29.10 12.13
CA LEU A 216 22.04 28.35 10.91
C LEU A 216 22.89 27.06 11.13
N HIS A 217 23.67 26.99 12.22
CA HIS A 217 24.50 25.83 12.57
C HIS A 217 23.73 24.61 13.13
N ARG A 218 22.52 24.79 13.70
CA ARG A 218 21.68 23.69 14.21
C ARG A 218 20.76 23.08 13.14
N SER A 219 20.54 23.75 12.02
CA SER A 219 19.66 23.29 10.94
C SER A 219 20.34 22.38 9.91
N ILE A 220 21.64 22.55 9.65
CA ILE A 220 22.37 21.76 8.63
C ILE A 220 22.42 20.26 8.98
N PRO A 221 22.82 19.83 10.20
CA PRO A 221 22.86 18.40 10.52
C PRO A 221 21.48 17.75 10.42
N ARG A 222 20.41 18.48 10.78
CA ARG A 222 19.03 18.00 10.70
C ARG A 222 18.58 17.78 9.26
N VAL A 223 18.92 18.69 8.35
CA VAL A 223 18.63 18.54 6.92
C VAL A 223 19.41 17.36 6.34
N ILE A 224 20.71 17.24 6.67
CA ILE A 224 21.54 16.13 6.20
C ILE A 224 20.97 14.79 6.69
N ILE A 225 20.66 14.66 7.99
CA ILE A 225 20.06 13.44 8.54
C ILE A 225 18.71 13.16 7.87
N GLY A 226 17.88 14.19 7.68
CA GLY A 226 16.59 14.07 6.98
C GLY A 226 16.76 13.52 5.56
N LEU A 227 17.69 14.07 4.78
CA LEU A 227 17.98 13.62 3.42
C LEU A 227 18.57 12.20 3.39
N LEU A 228 19.47 11.87 4.32
CA LEU A 228 20.03 10.52 4.44
C LEU A 228 18.97 9.48 4.78
N LEU A 229 18.06 9.79 5.71
CA LEU A 229 16.93 8.92 6.04
C LEU A 229 15.98 8.75 4.85
N GLY A 230 15.66 9.83 4.16
CA GLY A 230 14.86 9.77 2.92
C GLY A 230 15.53 8.89 1.86
N GLY A 231 16.80 9.16 1.57
CA GLY A 231 17.61 8.39 0.62
C GLY A 231 17.70 6.91 0.97
N LEU A 232 17.87 6.58 2.26
CA LEU A 232 17.87 5.19 2.74
C LEU A 232 16.52 4.51 2.50
N VAL A 233 15.41 5.19 2.83
CA VAL A 233 14.05 4.65 2.65
C VAL A 233 13.76 4.41 1.17
N TYR A 234 13.96 5.41 0.30
CA TYR A 234 13.75 5.24 -1.15
C TYR A 234 14.73 4.23 -1.77
N GLY A 235 15.97 4.20 -1.30
CA GLY A 235 16.97 3.22 -1.74
C GLY A 235 16.58 1.79 -1.36
N SER A 236 15.98 1.59 -0.19
CA SER A 236 15.51 0.29 0.29
C SER A 236 14.32 -0.27 -0.48
N LEU A 237 13.55 0.58 -1.19
CA LEU A 237 12.46 0.11 -2.05
C LEU A 237 12.98 -0.72 -3.22
N ARG A 238 14.13 -0.36 -3.82
CA ARG A 238 14.70 -1.09 -4.96
C ARG A 238 14.89 -2.60 -4.69
N PRO A 239 15.56 -3.04 -3.61
CA PRO A 239 15.71 -4.46 -3.31
C PRO A 239 14.44 -5.10 -2.70
N THR A 240 13.47 -4.30 -2.22
CA THR A 240 12.20 -4.82 -1.64
C THR A 240 11.14 -5.10 -2.70
N ASN A 241 10.98 -4.16 -3.63
CA ASN A 241 10.12 -4.22 -4.80
C ASN A 241 10.60 -3.17 -5.81
N THR A 242 11.37 -3.61 -6.81
CA THR A 242 12.04 -2.70 -7.76
C THR A 242 11.08 -1.72 -8.43
N TRP A 243 9.85 -2.16 -8.72
CA TRP A 243 8.88 -1.36 -9.47
C TRP A 243 8.25 -0.23 -8.67
N ASP A 244 8.37 -0.24 -7.33
CA ASP A 244 7.93 0.89 -6.49
C ASP A 244 8.92 2.05 -6.57
N MET A 245 10.20 1.76 -6.80
CA MET A 245 11.28 2.75 -6.69
C MET A 245 11.11 3.98 -7.60
N PRO A 246 10.79 3.86 -8.90
CA PRO A 246 10.61 5.03 -9.77
C PRO A 246 9.52 6.00 -9.29
N THR A 247 8.36 5.46 -8.91
CA THR A 247 7.21 6.27 -8.46
C THR A 247 7.52 6.99 -7.16
N TYR A 248 8.04 6.28 -6.16
CA TYR A 248 8.33 6.88 -4.86
C TYR A 248 9.52 7.85 -4.93
N LEU A 249 10.54 7.56 -5.72
CA LEU A 249 11.64 8.49 -5.97
C LEU A 249 11.14 9.79 -6.62
N ALA A 250 10.26 9.70 -7.62
CA ALA A 250 9.67 10.88 -8.25
C ALA A 250 8.90 11.74 -7.23
N ILE A 251 8.09 11.11 -6.36
CA ILE A 251 7.41 11.81 -5.26
C ILE A 251 8.42 12.50 -4.34
N GLY A 252 9.52 11.82 -3.98
CA GLY A 252 10.57 12.37 -3.13
C GLY A 252 11.29 13.57 -3.76
N VAL A 253 11.59 13.51 -5.05
CA VAL A 253 12.19 14.63 -5.81
C VAL A 253 11.23 15.82 -5.86
N VAL A 254 9.96 15.59 -6.19
CA VAL A 254 8.93 16.66 -6.19
C VAL A 254 8.76 17.29 -4.81
N ALA A 255 8.88 16.49 -3.75
CA ALA A 255 8.80 17.01 -2.38
C ALA A 255 9.95 17.95 -2.01
N LEU A 256 11.13 17.80 -2.63
CA LEU A 256 12.30 18.64 -2.39
C LEU A 256 12.23 20.01 -3.09
N GLY A 257 11.39 20.16 -4.11
CA GLY A 257 11.24 21.40 -4.89
C GLY A 257 12.10 21.43 -6.13
#